data_AF-A0A831NY64-F1
#
_entry.id   AF-A0A831NY64-F1
#
_cell.length_a   1.000
_cell.length_b   1.000
_cell.length_c   1.000
_cell.angle_alpha   90.00
_cell.angle_beta   90.00
_cell.angle_gamma   90.00
#
_symmetry.space_group_name_H-M   'P 1'
#
loop_
_entity.id
_entity.type
_entity.pdbx_description
1 polymer ?
#
loop_
_entity_poly.entity_id
_entity_poly.type
_entity_poly.pdbx_seq_one_letter_code
_entity_poly.pdbx_strand_id
1 'polypeptide(L)'
;QIEEVERGHHFIDLGEDAYTLGRPHPMIDPAVRDDGIQRAMDNPKVGVVLVDIVIGYGAHQDPAGHLVSTLGNYNNDGPLVITSVTGTDADIQNRSSQVKCLENAGVLVAPSNVDAALLALACIKKGR
;
A
#
# COMPACT_ATOMS: atom_id res chain seq x y z
N GLN A 1 4.84 -3.78 -20.08
CA GLN A 1 5.40 -2.43 -20.27
C GLN A 1 5.65 -1.80 -18.91
N ILE A 2 6.72 -2.20 -18.24
CA ILE A 2 7.40 -1.41 -17.19
C ILE A 2 8.88 -1.73 -17.38
N GLU A 3 9.41 -1.39 -18.55
CA GLU A 3 10.83 -1.46 -18.87
C GLU A 3 11.33 -0.05 -19.12
N GLU A 4 11.30 0.76 -18.06
CA GLU A 4 12.11 1.97 -17.92
C GLU A 4 12.02 2.40 -16.46
N VAL A 5 13.04 2.09 -15.65
CA VAL A 5 13.20 2.73 -14.35
C VAL A 5 13.72 4.15 -14.63
N GLU A 6 12.86 5.00 -15.18
CA GLU A 6 13.10 6.42 -15.25
C GLU A 6 13.12 6.99 -13.82
N ARG A 7 14.09 7.87 -13.57
CA ARG A 7 14.24 8.57 -12.31
C ARG A 7 12.94 9.30 -11.97
N GLY A 8 12.36 9.09 -10.80
CA GLY A 8 11.19 9.85 -10.37
C GLY A 8 10.31 9.13 -9.36
N HIS A 9 9.13 9.70 -9.13
CA HIS A 9 8.07 9.12 -8.31
C HIS A 9 7.03 8.50 -9.24
N HIS A 10 6.66 7.26 -8.96
CA HIS A 10 5.70 6.51 -9.76
C HIS A 10 4.40 6.35 -8.98
N PHE A 11 3.28 6.57 -9.64
CA PHE A 11 1.94 6.33 -9.09
C PHE A 11 1.23 5.38 -10.04
N ILE A 12 0.79 4.23 -9.54
CA ILE A 12 0.23 3.15 -10.35
C ILE A 12 -1.19 2.89 -9.86
N ASP A 13 -2.17 3.07 -10.73
CA ASP A 13 -3.54 2.63 -10.48
C ASP A 13 -3.70 1.18 -10.95
N LEU A 14 -3.56 0.24 -10.02
CA LEU A 14 -3.72 -1.18 -10.30
C LEU A 14 -5.18 -1.58 -10.59
N GLY A 15 -6.14 -0.67 -10.41
CA GLY A 15 -7.55 -0.87 -10.75
C GLY A 15 -7.84 -0.71 -12.25
N GLU A 16 -6.93 -0.11 -13.02
CA GLU A 16 -7.11 0.09 -14.45
C GLU A 16 -7.27 -1.24 -15.21
N ASP A 17 -8.01 -1.20 -16.33
CA ASP A 17 -8.30 -2.38 -17.18
C ASP A 17 -7.04 -3.14 -17.59
N ALA A 18 -5.92 -2.42 -17.78
CA ALA A 18 -4.63 -2.99 -18.14
C ALA A 18 -4.10 -4.01 -17.11
N TYR A 19 -4.50 -3.87 -15.84
CA TYR A 19 -4.08 -4.74 -14.73
C TYR A 19 -5.17 -5.73 -14.28
N THR A 20 -6.42 -5.53 -14.71
CA THR A 20 -7.59 -6.32 -14.28
C THR A 20 -8.18 -7.23 -15.36
N LEU A 21 -7.60 -7.25 -16.57
CA LEU A 21 -8.08 -8.13 -17.64
C LEU A 21 -8.03 -9.62 -17.24
N GLY A 22 -9.20 -10.22 -17.06
CA GLY A 22 -9.35 -11.62 -16.65
C GLY A 22 -9.06 -11.88 -15.17
N ARG A 23 -9.01 -10.84 -14.33
CA ARG A 23 -8.76 -10.93 -12.88
C ARG A 23 -9.77 -10.06 -12.11
N PRO A 24 -10.10 -10.38 -10.85
CA PRO A 24 -10.87 -9.48 -10.01
C PRO A 24 -10.14 -8.14 -9.81
N HIS A 25 -10.90 -7.05 -9.58
CA HIS A 25 -10.32 -5.76 -9.24
C HIS A 25 -9.47 -5.85 -7.95
N PRO A 26 -8.36 -5.11 -7.80
CA PRO A 26 -7.45 -5.26 -6.65
C PRO A 26 -8.07 -4.99 -5.28
N MET A 27 -9.19 -4.25 -5.25
CA MET A 27 -9.96 -4.09 -4.02
C MET A 27 -10.64 -5.40 -3.58
N ILE A 28 -11.03 -6.27 -4.51
CA ILE A 28 -11.67 -7.57 -4.26
C ILE A 28 -10.58 -8.61 -3.98
N ASP A 29 -9.58 -8.68 -4.86
CA ASP A 29 -8.44 -9.61 -4.77
C ASP A 29 -7.12 -8.82 -4.79
N PRO A 30 -6.49 -8.59 -3.62
CA PRO A 30 -5.29 -7.77 -3.52
C PRO A 30 -4.04 -8.43 -4.10
N ALA A 31 -4.09 -9.71 -4.53
CA ALA A 31 -2.93 -10.43 -5.04
C ALA A 31 -2.27 -9.76 -6.28
N VAL A 32 -3.04 -8.97 -7.04
CA VAL A 32 -2.51 -8.17 -8.17
C VAL A 32 -1.46 -7.16 -7.71
N ARG A 33 -1.48 -6.75 -6.44
CA ARG A 33 -0.55 -5.76 -5.87
C ARG A 33 0.78 -6.38 -5.44
N ASP A 34 0.82 -7.68 -5.18
CA ASP A 34 1.92 -8.32 -4.45
C ASP A 34 3.28 -8.19 -5.14
N ASP A 35 3.33 -8.51 -6.43
CA ASP A 35 4.56 -8.42 -7.23
C ASP A 35 5.07 -6.98 -7.35
N GLY A 36 4.16 -6.00 -7.46
CA GLY A 36 4.52 -4.59 -7.47
C GLY A 36 5.10 -4.11 -6.15
N ILE A 37 4.48 -4.52 -5.03
CA ILE A 37 4.95 -4.21 -3.68
C ILE A 37 6.31 -4.86 -3.45
N GLN A 38 6.47 -6.15 -3.71
CA GLN A 38 7.74 -6.87 -3.49
C GLN A 38 8.89 -6.25 -4.29
N ARG A 39 8.68 -5.95 -5.58
CA ARG A 39 9.69 -5.25 -6.40
C ARG A 39 10.05 -3.88 -5.85
N ALA A 40 9.09 -3.14 -5.32
CA ALA A 40 9.36 -1.84 -4.71
C ALA A 40 10.16 -2.00 -3.40
N MET A 41 9.84 -2.99 -2.58
CA MET A 41 10.54 -3.31 -1.35
C MET A 41 11.99 -3.77 -1.57
N ASP A 42 12.23 -4.57 -2.63
CA ASP A 42 13.56 -5.10 -2.97
C ASP A 42 14.45 -4.08 -3.71
N ASN A 43 13.90 -2.91 -4.10
CA ASN A 43 14.63 -1.92 -4.87
C ASN A 43 15.28 -0.87 -3.95
N PRO A 44 16.63 -0.84 -3.82
CA PRO A 44 17.33 0.10 -2.94
C PRO A 44 17.22 1.57 -3.37
N LYS A 45 16.64 1.85 -4.54
CA LYS A 45 16.37 3.23 -5.01
C LYS A 45 15.00 3.74 -4.57
N VAL A 46 14.14 2.89 -3.99
CA VAL A 46 12.83 3.27 -3.50
C VAL A 46 12.97 3.70 -2.04
N GLY A 47 12.72 4.98 -1.74
CA GLY A 47 12.72 5.47 -0.36
C GLY A 47 11.40 5.27 0.38
N VAL A 48 10.28 5.24 -0.37
CA VAL A 48 8.92 5.15 0.17
C VAL A 48 8.05 4.29 -0.74
N VAL A 49 7.26 3.42 -0.14
CA VAL A 49 6.12 2.72 -0.76
C VAL A 49 4.84 3.30 -0.16
N LEU A 50 4.02 3.93 -1.00
CA LEU A 50 2.73 4.50 -0.60
C LEU A 50 1.60 3.58 -1.10
N VAL A 51 0.77 3.09 -0.18
CA VAL A 51 -0.34 2.17 -0.48
C VAL A 51 -1.64 2.74 0.08
N ASP A 52 -2.72 2.73 -0.67
CA ASP A 52 -4.05 3.01 -0.12
C ASP A 52 -4.79 1.71 0.23
N ILE A 53 -5.56 1.74 1.33
CA ILE A 53 -6.44 0.64 1.72
C ILE A 53 -7.85 1.18 1.74
N VAL A 54 -8.73 0.57 0.94
CA VAL A 54 -10.15 0.88 0.89
C VAL A 54 -10.92 -0.34 1.36
N ILE A 55 -11.77 -0.16 2.38
CA ILE A 55 -12.60 -1.22 2.97
C ILE A 55 -14.08 -0.98 2.70
N GLY A 56 -14.92 -1.89 3.20
CA GLY A 56 -16.37 -1.87 3.01
C GLY A 56 -16.87 -2.96 2.09
N TYR A 57 -18.11 -2.81 1.63
CA TYR A 57 -18.76 -3.82 0.78
C TYR A 57 -18.00 -4.05 -0.52
N GLY A 58 -17.79 -5.33 -0.85
CA GLY A 58 -17.08 -5.74 -2.06
C GLY A 58 -15.56 -5.66 -1.98
N ALA A 59 -14.99 -5.13 -0.89
CA ALA A 59 -13.55 -5.20 -0.67
C ALA A 59 -13.14 -6.55 -0.05
N HIS A 60 -11.84 -6.85 -0.12
CA HIS A 60 -11.22 -8.00 0.54
C HIS A 60 -11.61 -8.06 2.03
N GLN A 61 -11.68 -9.28 2.59
CA GLN A 61 -12.11 -9.47 3.98
C GLN A 61 -11.08 -8.97 5.00
N ASP A 62 -9.80 -9.00 4.63
CA ASP A 62 -8.70 -8.49 5.47
C ASP A 62 -7.57 -7.90 4.62
N PRO A 63 -7.74 -6.69 4.06
CA PRO A 63 -6.72 -6.08 3.20
C PRO A 63 -5.46 -5.66 3.96
N ALA A 64 -5.58 -5.27 5.23
CA ALA A 64 -4.41 -4.97 6.07
C ALA A 64 -3.57 -6.23 6.33
N GLY A 65 -4.19 -7.34 6.74
CA GLY A 65 -3.48 -8.59 6.94
C GLY A 65 -2.80 -9.11 5.68
N HIS A 66 -3.47 -8.97 4.52
CA HIS A 66 -2.86 -9.29 3.22
C HIS A 66 -1.60 -8.45 2.96
N LEU A 67 -1.67 -7.12 3.11
CA LEU A 67 -0.51 -6.26 2.93
C LEU A 67 0.64 -6.64 3.88
N VAL A 68 0.35 -6.85 5.17
CA VAL A 68 1.36 -7.27 6.15
C VAL A 68 2.00 -8.60 5.75
N SER A 69 1.22 -9.57 5.27
CA SER A 69 1.74 -10.83 4.75
C SER A 69 2.66 -10.64 3.55
N THR A 70 2.32 -9.75 2.62
CA THR A 70 3.14 -9.43 1.44
C THR A 70 4.44 -8.73 1.81
N LEU A 71 4.44 -7.90 2.86
CA LEU A 71 5.63 -7.22 3.38
C LEU A 71 6.60 -8.18 4.11
N GLY A 72 6.12 -9.33 4.61
CA GLY A 72 6.93 -10.35 5.26
C GLY A 72 7.61 -9.84 6.55
N ASN A 73 8.88 -10.20 6.75
CA ASN A 73 9.70 -9.74 7.88
C ASN A 73 10.20 -8.30 7.67
N TYR A 74 9.28 -7.38 7.38
CA TYR A 74 9.59 -5.98 7.18
C TYR A 74 10.37 -5.42 8.38
N ASN A 75 11.61 -5.03 8.12
CA ASN A 75 12.46 -4.28 9.03
C ASN A 75 12.69 -2.88 8.44
N ASN A 76 12.88 -1.89 9.31
CA ASN A 76 13.04 -0.47 8.93
C ASN A 76 14.37 -0.17 8.18
N ASP A 77 15.01 -1.18 7.60
CA ASP A 77 16.23 -1.08 6.80
C ASP A 77 15.93 -0.93 5.29
N GLY A 78 14.66 -1.17 4.88
CA GLY A 78 14.17 -0.97 3.52
C GLY A 78 13.34 0.32 3.34
N PRO A 79 12.56 0.41 2.25
CA PRO A 79 11.68 1.55 2.02
C PRO A 79 10.69 1.77 3.17
N LEU A 80 10.35 3.03 3.44
CA LEU A 80 9.26 3.33 4.37
C LEU A 80 7.92 2.95 3.74
N VAL A 81 7.11 2.19 4.46
CA VAL A 81 5.74 1.88 4.03
C VAL A 81 4.77 2.85 4.68
N ILE A 82 4.05 3.62 3.87
CA ILE A 82 3.05 4.58 4.31
C ILE A 82 1.71 4.21 3.71
N THR A 83 0.64 4.28 4.51
CA THR A 83 -0.71 3.99 4.05
C THR A 83 -1.76 4.89 4.69
N SER A 84 -2.98 4.80 4.19
CA SER A 84 -4.20 5.32 4.80
C SER A 84 -5.33 4.33 4.59
N VAL A 85 -6.22 4.22 5.59
CA VAL A 85 -7.39 3.35 5.53
C VAL A 85 -8.65 4.18 5.34
N THR A 86 -9.26 4.06 4.17
CA THR A 86 -10.53 4.68 3.79
C THR A 86 -11.69 3.72 4.07
N GLY A 87 -12.65 4.17 4.87
CA GLY A 87 -13.79 3.40 5.35
C GLY A 87 -14.13 3.78 6.79
N THR A 88 -14.87 2.91 7.49
CA THR A 88 -15.38 3.18 8.84
C THR A 88 -15.23 1.97 9.77
N ASP A 89 -15.43 2.18 11.07
CA ASP A 89 -15.48 1.08 12.04
C ASP A 89 -16.73 0.20 11.90
N ALA A 90 -17.75 0.66 11.17
CA ALA A 90 -18.98 -0.08 10.90
C ALA A 90 -18.86 -1.02 9.69
N ASP A 91 -17.81 -0.90 8.88
CA ASP A 91 -17.54 -1.83 7.79
C ASP A 91 -17.15 -3.21 8.31
N ILE A 92 -17.38 -4.26 7.49
CA ILE A 92 -17.14 -5.67 7.84
C ILE A 92 -15.71 -5.90 8.36
N GLN A 93 -14.73 -5.21 7.77
CA GLN A 93 -13.31 -5.31 8.08
C GLN A 93 -12.91 -4.55 9.35
N ASN A 94 -13.76 -3.61 9.81
CA ASN A 94 -13.53 -2.66 10.90
C ASN A 94 -12.25 -1.82 10.74
N ARG A 95 -12.41 -0.52 10.41
CA ARG A 95 -11.28 0.39 10.13
C ARG A 95 -10.20 0.39 11.22
N SER A 96 -10.56 0.54 12.49
CA SER A 96 -9.60 0.60 13.60
C SER A 96 -8.80 -0.69 13.77
N SER A 97 -9.41 -1.86 13.54
CA SER A 97 -8.70 -3.14 13.53
C SER A 97 -7.69 -3.23 12.38
N GLN A 98 -8.06 -2.78 11.19
CA GLN A 98 -7.17 -2.72 10.02
C GLN A 98 -5.98 -1.77 10.28
N VAL A 99 -6.23 -0.57 10.82
CA VAL A 99 -5.18 0.39 11.20
C VAL A 99 -4.22 -0.24 12.22
N LYS A 100 -4.75 -0.85 13.28
CA LYS A 100 -3.92 -1.46 14.34
C LYS A 100 -3.06 -2.61 13.81
N CYS A 101 -3.58 -3.40 12.86
CA CYS A 101 -2.82 -4.47 12.21
C CYS A 101 -1.58 -3.90 11.50
N LEU A 102 -1.75 -2.82 10.74
CA LEU A 102 -0.68 -2.16 9.99
C LEU A 102 0.35 -1.51 10.92
N GLU A 103 -0.10 -0.77 11.94
CA GLU A 103 0.79 -0.12 12.91
C GLU A 103 1.65 -1.14 13.68
N ASN A 104 1.06 -2.28 14.07
CA ASN A 104 1.80 -3.36 14.73
C ASN A 104 2.88 -3.98 13.83
N ALA A 105 2.70 -3.91 12.50
CA ALA A 105 3.67 -4.35 11.52
C ALA A 105 4.72 -3.28 11.17
N GLY A 106 4.67 -2.11 11.80
CA GLY A 106 5.60 -1.01 11.55
C GLY A 106 5.25 -0.13 10.35
N VAL A 107 4.07 -0.32 9.75
CA VAL A 107 3.56 0.54 8.67
C VAL A 107 3.10 1.88 9.24
N LEU A 108 3.46 2.98 8.59
CA LEU A 108 3.01 4.31 8.97
C LEU A 108 1.59 4.56 8.42
N VAL A 109 0.59 4.60 9.29
CA VAL A 109 -0.81 4.83 8.90
C VAL A 109 -1.19 6.29 9.11
N ALA A 110 -1.41 7.01 8.03
CA ALA A 110 -1.86 8.40 8.05
C ALA A 110 -3.40 8.50 8.16
N PRO A 111 -3.94 9.62 8.68
CA PRO A 111 -5.38 9.77 8.88
C PRO A 111 -6.21 9.77 7.57
N SER A 112 -5.62 10.23 6.46
CA SER A 112 -6.26 10.31 5.15
C SER A 112 -5.25 10.06 4.02
N ASN A 113 -5.72 9.80 2.79
CA ASN A 113 -4.87 9.69 1.61
C ASN A 113 -4.04 10.96 1.37
N VAL A 114 -4.61 12.15 1.64
CA VAL A 114 -3.89 13.42 1.50
C VAL A 114 -2.75 13.49 2.50
N ASP A 115 -2.99 13.12 3.76
CA ASP A 115 -1.96 13.10 4.80
C ASP A 115 -0.87 12.07 4.48
N ALA A 116 -1.25 10.91 3.94
CA ALA A 116 -0.32 9.86 3.52
C ALA A 116 0.63 10.36 2.42
N ALA A 117 0.09 11.03 1.39
CA ALA A 117 0.87 11.61 0.30
C ALA A 117 1.80 12.74 0.79
N LEU A 118 1.31 13.61 1.67
CA LEU A 118 2.12 14.67 2.27
C LEU A 118 3.26 14.11 3.13
N LEU A 119 3.00 13.05 3.89
CA LEU A 119 4.01 12.35 4.69
C LEU A 119 5.07 11.72 3.80
N ALA A 120 4.67 11.02 2.74
CA ALA A 120 5.58 10.42 1.76
C ALA A 120 6.52 11.49 1.16
N LEU A 121 5.97 12.63 0.74
CA LEU A 121 6.75 13.75 0.22
C LEU A 121 7.73 14.32 1.26
N ALA A 122 7.32 14.42 2.52
CA ALA A 122 8.17 14.91 3.60
C ALA A 122 9.34 13.96 3.90
N CYS A 123 9.11 12.65 3.83
CA CYS A 123 10.14 11.62 4.04
C CYS A 123 11.21 11.64 2.94
N ILE A 124 10.80 11.78 1.68
CA ILE A 124 11.73 11.80 0.54
C ILE A 124 12.60 13.08 0.56
N LYS A 125 12.04 14.23 0.95
CA LYS A 125 12.78 15.50 1.03
C LYS A 125 13.87 15.53 2.09
N LYS A 126 13.73 14.75 3.16
CA LYS A 126 14.67 14.74 4.29
C LYS A 126 15.91 13.88 4.06
N GLY A 127 16.00 13.17 2.92
CA GLY A 127 17.14 12.30 2.64
C GLY A 127 17.32 11.25 3.72
N ARG A 128 16.36 10.33 3.80
CA ARG A 128 16.71 8.96 4.16
C ARG A 128 17.19 8.25 2.91
#